data_AF-A0A2J7ZMH8-F1
#
_entry.id   AF-A0A2J7ZMH8-F1
#
_cell.length_a   1.000
_cell.length_b   1.000
_cell.length_c   1.000
_cell.angle_alpha   90.00
_cell.angle_beta   90.00
_cell.angle_gamma   90.00
#
_symmetry.space_group_name_H-M   'P 1'
#
loop_
_entity.id
_entity.type
_entity.pdbx_description
1 polymer ?
#
loop_
_entity_poly.entity_id
_entity_poly.type
_entity_poly.pdbx_seq_one_letter_code
_entity_poly.pdbx_strand_id
1 'polypeptide(L)'
;MDRSSFEMDSTAIYAHSNGYAYARVDGACVTHHSTILTDVPAGFSVDHLNWQKMDNRRANLRIATASEQISNRTERADKKPPPPELTELGIHRLPRCMRWDVGEGKFVVDPMGAMGTQISGTKSVKVSVVNRFRDCLEKMIAASQEDDEVTRTRVKLAHEYNALVRAAHVIFPEIFPDGPYADLESMCGELAYCQACMKKLPPPTKTDVLHGYLNVPSGIVDLPHIKSIAIVKATQNENKFILFDSAFVDAVANLPTCDVSGTSPIMVATRALRERYPGIVSEADVAAKKKILLKDIVWSSFLGHPRKPDDATIVPLNYQQYDLRAENLLLLPGTSKEHKSPEGIPVIPEGLGISMRFWPRGVSLATAAGTTQSKKSPWVLFVRVRGAKRSSFSCSATTVDTVLKEKVLPLLRMAAEDFDTVNATYQRLLAEYQSVTS
;
A
#
# COMPACT_ATOMS: atom_id res chain seq x y z
N MET A 1 -3.34 56.95 22.36
CA MET A 1 -4.76 57.00 22.69
C MET A 1 -4.88 56.75 24.19
N ASP A 2 -5.46 57.72 24.89
CA ASP A 2 -5.61 57.71 26.35
C ASP A 2 -6.65 56.66 26.76
N ARG A 3 -6.33 55.84 27.77
CA ARG A 3 -7.04 54.59 28.15
C ARG A 3 -7.98 54.78 29.35
N SER A 4 -8.26 56.01 29.78
CA SER A 4 -9.16 56.26 30.91
C SER A 4 -10.62 56.29 30.47
N SER A 5 -11.42 55.41 31.10
CA SER A 5 -12.89 55.27 31.05
C SER A 5 -13.52 54.80 29.73
N PHE A 6 -13.40 53.50 29.46
CA PHE A 6 -14.43 52.77 28.70
C PHE A 6 -15.64 52.58 29.63
N GLU A 7 -16.55 53.56 29.68
CA GLU A 7 -17.89 53.30 30.23
C GLU A 7 -18.60 52.38 29.23
N MET A 8 -18.73 51.10 29.57
CA MET A 8 -19.54 50.14 28.82
C MET A 8 -21.01 50.52 28.97
N ASP A 9 -21.50 51.35 28.07
CA ASP A 9 -22.92 51.63 27.91
C ASP A 9 -23.64 50.29 27.65
N SER A 10 -24.70 50.00 28.42
CA SER A 10 -25.26 48.65 28.64
C SER A 10 -25.29 47.77 27.37
N THR A 11 -24.25 46.96 27.19
CA THR A 11 -24.08 46.17 25.98
C THR A 11 -24.91 44.91 26.12
N ALA A 12 -26.01 44.83 25.37
CA ALA A 12 -26.74 43.59 25.23
C ALA A 12 -25.81 42.52 24.64
N ILE A 13 -25.41 41.56 25.46
CA ILE A 13 -24.70 40.35 25.03
C ILE A 13 -25.74 39.41 24.43
N TYR A 14 -25.50 38.90 23.23
CA TYR A 14 -26.40 37.94 22.58
C TYR A 14 -25.63 36.75 22.00
N ALA A 15 -26.30 35.60 21.92
CA ALA A 15 -25.76 34.41 21.28
C ALA A 15 -25.95 34.49 19.76
N HIS A 16 -24.87 34.40 19.01
CA HIS A 16 -24.90 34.37 17.55
C HIS A 16 -25.07 32.94 17.00
N SER A 17 -25.47 32.80 15.74
CA SER A 17 -25.76 31.50 15.10
C SER A 17 -24.56 30.54 15.01
N ASN A 18 -23.33 31.05 15.15
CA ASN A 18 -22.10 30.25 15.20
C ASN A 18 -21.77 29.74 16.62
N GLY A 19 -22.63 30.01 17.61
CA GLY A 19 -22.54 29.58 18.99
C GLY A 19 -21.65 30.43 19.90
N TYR A 20 -21.12 31.57 19.42
CA TYR A 20 -20.37 32.51 20.26
C TYR A 20 -21.28 33.60 20.82
N ALA A 21 -20.91 34.12 22.00
CA ALA A 21 -21.47 35.35 22.52
C ALA A 21 -20.87 36.56 21.80
N TYR A 22 -21.70 37.53 21.42
CA TYR A 22 -21.31 38.80 20.80
C TYR A 22 -21.83 39.98 21.61
N ALA A 23 -21.14 41.10 21.50
CA ALA A 23 -21.51 42.40 22.05
C ALA A 23 -21.38 43.48 20.97
N ARG A 24 -22.07 44.61 21.14
CA ARG A 24 -21.92 45.79 20.28
C ARG A 24 -21.07 46.84 20.97
N VAL A 25 -19.85 47.07 20.52
CA VAL A 25 -18.96 48.10 21.06
C VAL A 25 -18.77 49.17 19.98
N ASP A 26 -19.13 50.42 20.27
CA ASP A 26 -19.04 51.55 19.34
C ASP A 26 -19.74 51.29 17.99
N GLY A 27 -20.88 50.60 18.03
CA GLY A 27 -21.65 50.22 16.84
C GLY A 27 -21.10 49.01 16.06
N ALA A 28 -19.92 48.49 16.42
CA ALA A 28 -19.34 47.29 15.83
C ALA A 28 -19.74 46.02 16.59
N CYS A 29 -20.03 44.94 15.84
CA CYS A 29 -20.31 43.63 16.40
C CYS A 29 -18.98 42.89 16.67
N VAL A 30 -18.66 42.66 17.94
CA VAL A 30 -17.42 42.00 18.36
C VAL A 30 -17.74 40.76 19.19
N THR A 31 -16.88 39.73 19.13
CA THR A 31 -17.05 38.56 19.98
C THR A 31 -16.83 38.93 21.43
N HIS A 32 -17.67 38.46 22.35
CA HIS A 32 -17.58 38.84 23.75
C HIS A 32 -16.22 38.46 24.36
N HIS A 33 -15.65 37.29 24.04
CA HIS A 33 -14.32 36.91 24.50
C HIS A 33 -13.19 37.87 24.06
N SER A 34 -13.31 38.54 22.91
CA SER A 34 -12.29 39.50 22.45
C SER A 34 -12.40 40.84 23.17
N THR A 35 -13.59 41.18 23.69
CA THR A 35 -13.77 42.33 24.60
C THR A 35 -13.16 42.12 25.98
N ILE A 36 -12.95 40.86 26.40
CA ILE A 36 -12.38 40.52 27.72
C ILE A 36 -10.85 40.47 27.68
N LEU A 37 -10.27 40.01 26.57
CA LEU A 37 -8.83 40.00 26.31
C LEU A 37 -8.52 41.01 25.20
N THR A 38 -8.36 42.28 25.57
CA THR A 38 -8.25 43.41 24.62
C THR A 38 -6.89 43.54 23.93
N ASP A 39 -5.84 42.94 24.49
CA ASP A 39 -4.46 43.07 24.00
C ASP A 39 -4.00 41.79 23.27
N VAL A 40 -4.70 41.38 22.20
CA VAL A 40 -4.35 40.20 21.39
C VAL A 40 -3.29 40.58 20.34
N PRO A 41 -2.07 40.01 20.37
CA PRO A 41 -1.04 40.29 19.36
C PRO A 41 -1.46 39.83 17.96
N ALA A 42 -0.93 40.49 16.93
CA ALA A 42 -1.17 40.10 15.54
C ALA A 42 -0.74 38.64 15.29
N GLY A 43 -1.61 37.86 14.63
CA GLY A 43 -1.39 36.42 14.36
C GLY A 43 -1.91 35.48 15.45
N PHE A 44 -2.44 36.01 16.56
CA PHE A 44 -3.08 35.23 17.61
C PHE A 44 -4.59 35.48 17.67
N SER A 45 -5.30 34.62 18.37
CA SER A 45 -6.74 34.77 18.62
C SER A 45 -7.12 34.20 20.00
N VAL A 46 -8.29 34.55 20.49
CA VAL A 46 -8.76 34.09 21.81
C VAL A 46 -9.38 32.69 21.67
N ASP A 47 -8.86 31.73 22.44
CA ASP A 47 -9.30 30.34 22.53
C ASP A 47 -10.00 30.06 23.86
N HIS A 48 -10.95 29.12 23.87
CA HIS A 48 -11.62 28.67 25.10
C HIS A 48 -10.96 27.38 25.58
N LEU A 49 -10.39 27.39 26.77
CA LEU A 49 -9.75 26.22 27.38
C LEU A 49 -10.72 25.03 27.47
N ASN A 50 -11.97 25.28 27.85
CA ASN A 50 -12.99 24.25 28.06
C ASN A 50 -13.96 24.01 26.89
N TRP A 51 -13.71 24.58 25.70
CA TRP A 51 -14.54 24.35 24.50
C TRP A 51 -15.95 24.97 24.51
N GLN A 52 -16.36 25.59 25.61
CA GLN A 52 -17.68 26.17 25.75
C GLN A 52 -17.63 27.63 25.31
N LYS A 53 -18.03 27.89 24.05
CA LYS A 53 -18.02 29.23 23.42
C LYS A 53 -18.85 30.31 24.15
N MET A 54 -19.75 29.90 25.04
CA MET A 54 -20.56 30.79 25.87
C MET A 54 -19.90 31.08 27.24
N ASP A 55 -18.90 30.29 27.64
CA ASP A 55 -18.15 30.48 28.88
C ASP A 55 -17.01 31.47 28.68
N ASN A 56 -17.34 32.76 28.79
CA ASN A 56 -16.43 33.86 28.59
C ASN A 56 -15.69 34.28 29.88
N ARG A 57 -15.69 33.45 30.94
CA ARG A 57 -14.92 33.75 32.16
C ARG A 57 -13.45 33.90 31.78
N ARG A 58 -12.77 34.96 32.26
CA ARG A 58 -11.36 35.24 31.92
C ARG A 58 -10.44 34.04 32.17
N ALA A 59 -10.67 33.28 33.24
CA ALA A 59 -9.92 32.06 33.57
C ALA A 59 -10.09 30.91 32.56
N ASN A 60 -11.10 30.97 31.70
CA ASN A 60 -11.37 29.99 30.65
C ASN A 60 -10.85 30.44 29.26
N LEU A 61 -10.35 31.67 29.14
CA LEU A 61 -9.87 32.24 27.89
C LEU A 61 -8.34 32.25 27.87
N ARG A 62 -7.75 31.98 26.70
CA ARG A 62 -6.31 32.17 26.45
C ARG A 62 -6.06 32.81 25.09
N ILE A 63 -4.93 33.45 24.94
CA ILE A 63 -4.42 33.87 23.63
C ILE A 63 -3.69 32.68 23.02
N ALA A 64 -4.07 32.26 21.83
CA ALA A 64 -3.51 31.10 21.16
C ALA A 64 -3.33 31.36 19.65
N THR A 65 -2.33 30.72 19.09
CA THR A 65 -2.14 30.59 17.64
C THR A 65 -3.22 29.70 17.02
N ALA A 66 -3.42 29.81 15.70
CA ALA A 66 -4.33 28.93 14.98
C ALA A 66 -3.96 27.44 15.14
N SER A 67 -2.66 27.12 15.18
CA SER A 67 -2.18 25.75 15.40
C SER A 67 -2.51 25.24 16.80
N GLU A 68 -2.34 26.08 17.84
CA GLU A 68 -2.73 25.72 19.21
C GLU A 68 -4.24 25.51 19.32
N GLN A 69 -5.08 26.37 18.73
CA GLN A 69 -6.53 26.19 18.71
C GLN A 69 -6.96 24.91 18.00
N ILE A 70 -6.35 24.61 16.86
CA ILE A 70 -6.58 23.35 16.13
C ILE A 70 -6.12 22.18 16.99
N SER A 71 -5.00 22.31 17.69
CA SER A 71 -4.49 21.27 18.58
C SER A 71 -5.39 21.06 19.79
N ASN A 72 -6.07 22.11 20.21
CA ASN A 72 -6.94 22.07 21.36
C ASN A 72 -8.27 21.38 21.01
N ARG A 73 -8.70 21.39 19.72
CA ARG A 73 -9.93 20.71 19.25
C ARG A 73 -10.07 19.33 19.87
N THR A 74 -11.07 19.22 20.76
CA THR A 74 -11.53 17.94 21.34
C THR A 74 -11.65 16.91 20.24
N GLU A 75 -11.57 15.64 20.62
CA GLU A 75 -11.96 14.56 19.72
C GLU A 75 -13.21 14.96 18.98
N ARG A 76 -13.10 14.98 17.66
CA ARG A 76 -14.19 15.48 16.85
C ARG A 76 -15.43 14.66 17.18
N ALA A 77 -16.60 15.28 17.26
CA ALA A 77 -17.83 14.56 17.60
C ALA A 77 -18.16 13.41 16.62
N ASP A 78 -17.60 13.45 15.41
CA ASP A 78 -17.69 12.36 14.40
C ASP A 78 -16.68 11.22 14.62
N LYS A 79 -15.73 11.36 15.55
CA LYS A 79 -14.84 10.27 15.95
C LYS A 79 -15.63 9.26 16.76
N LYS A 80 -16.19 8.31 16.02
CA LYS A 80 -16.71 7.08 16.58
C LYS A 80 -15.59 6.35 17.35
N PRO A 81 -15.93 5.62 18.42
CA PRO A 81 -14.97 4.80 19.12
C PRO A 81 -14.28 3.82 18.15
N PRO A 82 -13.05 3.39 18.43
CA PRO A 82 -12.41 2.32 17.67
C PRO A 82 -13.32 1.09 17.59
N PRO A 83 -13.23 0.29 16.52
CA PRO A 83 -13.89 -1.01 16.48
C PRO A 83 -13.56 -1.87 17.72
N PRO A 84 -14.49 -2.73 18.18
CA PRO A 84 -14.27 -3.60 19.34
C PRO A 84 -12.97 -4.39 19.27
N GLU A 85 -12.59 -4.88 18.09
CA GLU A 85 -11.37 -5.66 17.85
C GLU A 85 -10.10 -4.87 18.18
N LEU A 86 -10.11 -3.53 18.05
CA LEU A 86 -8.99 -2.69 18.46
C LEU A 86 -9.05 -2.38 19.95
N THR A 87 -10.25 -2.22 20.50
CA THR A 87 -10.45 -1.97 21.93
C THR A 87 -9.97 -3.15 22.78
N GLU A 88 -10.21 -4.39 22.32
CA GLU A 88 -9.70 -5.63 22.91
C GLU A 88 -8.16 -5.70 22.93
N LEU A 89 -7.49 -5.04 21.98
CA LEU A 89 -6.03 -4.90 21.93
C LEU A 89 -5.50 -3.73 22.78
N GLY A 90 -6.34 -3.09 23.59
CA GLY A 90 -5.99 -1.93 24.40
C GLY A 90 -5.79 -0.65 23.59
N ILE A 91 -6.41 -0.56 22.40
CA ILE A 91 -6.41 0.64 21.56
C ILE A 91 -7.78 1.32 21.71
N HIS A 92 -7.89 2.15 22.75
CA HIS A 92 -9.14 2.84 23.09
C HIS A 92 -9.39 4.12 22.29
N ARG A 93 -8.39 4.57 21.51
CA ARG A 93 -8.45 5.79 20.71
C ARG A 93 -7.76 5.58 19.37
N LEU A 94 -8.34 6.11 18.28
CA LEU A 94 -7.68 6.12 16.97
C LEU A 94 -6.73 7.32 16.85
N PRO A 95 -5.67 7.23 16.02
CA PRO A 95 -4.83 8.38 15.70
C PRO A 95 -5.66 9.62 15.33
N ARG A 96 -5.20 10.82 15.68
CA ARG A 96 -5.93 12.08 15.53
C ARG A 96 -6.51 12.31 14.13
N CYS A 97 -5.77 12.01 13.06
CA CYS A 97 -6.29 12.17 11.69
C CYS A 97 -7.03 10.94 11.17
N MET A 98 -7.06 9.85 11.91
CA MET A 98 -7.75 8.63 11.53
C MET A 98 -9.16 8.58 12.13
N ARG A 99 -10.11 8.10 11.33
CA ARG A 99 -11.48 7.79 11.73
C ARG A 99 -11.93 6.45 11.18
N TRP A 100 -12.85 5.78 11.90
CA TRP A 100 -13.52 4.59 11.44
C TRP A 100 -14.83 4.96 10.73
N ASP A 101 -14.92 4.63 9.44
CA ASP A 101 -16.13 4.77 8.66
C ASP A 101 -16.96 3.49 8.78
N VAL A 102 -17.98 3.52 9.64
CA VAL A 102 -18.88 2.38 9.87
C VAL A 102 -19.67 2.02 8.61
N GLY A 103 -20.05 2.99 7.79
CA GLY A 103 -20.87 2.75 6.60
C GLY A 103 -20.09 2.01 5.51
N GLU A 104 -18.81 2.34 5.37
CA GLU A 104 -17.93 1.66 4.41
C GLU A 104 -17.09 0.53 5.02
N GLY A 105 -17.15 0.35 6.34
CA GLY A 105 -16.32 -0.59 7.08
C GLY A 105 -14.82 -0.35 6.86
N LYS A 106 -14.35 0.90 6.85
CA LYS A 106 -12.92 1.18 6.56
C LYS A 106 -12.35 2.29 7.44
N PHE A 107 -11.04 2.31 7.58
CA PHE A 107 -10.34 3.45 8.14
C PHE A 107 -10.14 4.53 7.07
N VAL A 108 -10.35 5.77 7.47
CA VAL A 108 -10.09 6.96 6.66
C VAL A 108 -9.12 7.83 7.44
N VAL A 109 -8.04 8.22 6.78
CA VAL A 109 -7.03 9.13 7.31
C VAL A 109 -7.18 10.44 6.56
N ASP A 110 -7.61 11.47 7.28
CA ASP A 110 -7.73 12.81 6.72
C ASP A 110 -6.35 13.35 6.36
N PRO A 111 -6.23 14.14 5.27
CA PRO A 111 -4.96 14.71 4.86
C PRO A 111 -4.37 15.56 6.00
N MET A 112 -3.17 15.20 6.46
CA MET A 112 -2.40 15.97 7.43
C MET A 112 -1.37 16.85 6.70
N GLY A 113 -1.48 18.17 6.86
CA GLY A 113 -0.50 19.12 6.35
C GLY A 113 -0.16 18.90 4.87
N ALA A 114 1.11 18.57 4.59
CA ALA A 114 1.66 18.40 3.25
C ALA A 114 1.21 17.12 2.51
N MET A 115 0.53 16.17 3.17
CA MET A 115 0.20 14.88 2.52
C MET A 115 -0.74 15.00 1.31
N GLY A 116 -1.45 16.12 1.15
CA GLY A 116 -2.23 16.52 -0.05
C GLY A 116 -3.38 15.59 -0.47
N THR A 117 -3.38 14.33 -0.02
CA THR A 117 -4.27 13.27 -0.45
C THR A 117 -4.74 12.48 0.76
N GLN A 118 -6.04 12.17 0.77
CA GLN A 118 -6.66 11.34 1.78
C GLN A 118 -6.17 9.90 1.62
N ILE A 119 -5.74 9.27 2.73
CA ILE A 119 -5.40 7.85 2.74
C ILE A 119 -6.65 7.10 3.21
N SER A 120 -6.98 5.99 2.55
CA SER A 120 -8.06 5.10 3.01
C SER A 120 -7.62 3.65 3.02
N GLY A 121 -8.14 2.91 3.99
CA GLY A 121 -7.99 1.47 4.10
C GLY A 121 -8.91 0.71 3.16
N THR A 122 -8.86 -0.62 3.22
CA THR A 122 -9.73 -1.50 2.42
C THR A 122 -11.20 -1.32 2.71
N LYS A 123 -12.01 -1.49 1.66
CA LYS A 123 -13.41 -1.91 1.78
C LYS A 123 -13.60 -3.43 1.80
N SER A 124 -12.53 -4.21 1.57
CA SER A 124 -12.63 -5.68 1.48
C SER A 124 -13.01 -6.28 2.82
N VAL A 125 -14.16 -6.94 2.85
CA VAL A 125 -14.67 -7.67 4.03
C VAL A 125 -13.74 -8.81 4.43
N LYS A 126 -12.93 -9.33 3.49
CA LYS A 126 -11.97 -10.43 3.72
C LYS A 126 -10.74 -10.02 4.52
N VAL A 127 -10.45 -8.74 4.64
CA VAL A 127 -9.34 -8.24 5.45
C VAL A 127 -9.87 -7.95 6.85
N SER A 128 -9.27 -8.52 7.89
CA SER A 128 -9.69 -8.26 9.27
C SER A 128 -9.58 -6.77 9.62
N VAL A 129 -10.41 -6.28 10.53
CA VAL A 129 -10.39 -4.87 10.98
C VAL A 129 -8.98 -4.48 11.47
N VAL A 130 -8.34 -5.36 12.24
CA VAL A 130 -6.95 -5.21 12.73
C VAL A 130 -5.97 -4.99 11.57
N ASN A 131 -6.09 -5.75 10.49
CA ASN A 131 -5.20 -5.61 9.33
C ASN A 131 -5.53 -4.37 8.47
N ARG A 132 -6.80 -3.92 8.41
CA ARG A 132 -7.13 -2.62 7.77
C ARG A 132 -6.51 -1.47 8.57
N PHE A 133 -6.54 -1.58 9.89
CA PHE A 133 -5.94 -0.59 10.79
C PHE A 133 -4.42 -0.55 10.64
N ARG A 134 -3.76 -1.73 10.63
CA ARG A 134 -2.32 -1.87 10.34
C ARG A 134 -1.93 -1.17 9.05
N ASP A 135 -2.61 -1.47 7.95
CA ASP A 135 -2.34 -0.88 6.63
C ASP A 135 -2.41 0.66 6.66
N CYS A 136 -3.40 1.23 7.37
CA CYS A 136 -3.48 2.67 7.54
C CYS A 136 -2.36 3.24 8.43
N LEU A 137 -1.99 2.57 9.52
CA LEU A 137 -0.88 2.99 10.37
C LEU A 137 0.46 2.95 9.64
N GLU A 138 0.74 1.92 8.85
CA GLU A 138 1.97 1.81 8.05
C GLU A 138 2.07 2.97 7.05
N LYS A 139 0.97 3.30 6.37
CA LYS A 139 0.90 4.44 5.44
C LYS A 139 1.10 5.77 6.16
N MET A 140 0.50 5.94 7.34
CA MET A 140 0.70 7.13 8.17
C MET A 140 2.16 7.27 8.61
N ILE A 141 2.76 6.21 9.16
CA ILE A 141 4.16 6.19 9.59
C ILE A 141 5.08 6.51 8.41
N ALA A 142 4.85 5.89 7.25
CA ALA A 142 5.66 6.12 6.06
C ALA A 142 5.54 7.56 5.54
N ALA A 143 4.35 8.15 5.58
CA ALA A 143 4.13 9.51 5.10
C ALA A 143 4.54 10.57 6.15
N SER A 144 4.58 10.20 7.42
CA SER A 144 5.06 11.03 8.55
C SER A 144 6.57 10.91 8.79
N GLN A 145 7.33 10.36 7.84
CA GLN A 145 8.79 10.45 7.84
C GLN A 145 9.23 11.90 7.61
N GLU A 146 8.97 12.76 8.61
CA GLU A 146 9.85 13.89 8.90
C GLU A 146 11.25 13.34 9.20
N ASP A 147 12.27 14.17 9.00
CA ASP A 147 13.63 13.83 9.38
C ASP A 147 13.66 13.40 10.86
N ASP A 148 14.11 12.16 11.09
CA ASP A 148 14.27 11.56 12.41
C ASP A 148 15.02 12.50 13.36
N GLU A 149 15.97 13.28 12.83
CA GLU A 149 16.76 14.26 13.57
C GLU A 149 15.90 15.44 14.08
N VAL A 150 14.96 15.91 13.26
CA VAL A 150 14.03 16.99 13.64
C VAL A 150 13.10 16.53 14.75
N THR A 151 12.58 15.30 14.65
CA THR A 151 11.71 14.73 15.68
C THR A 151 12.47 14.57 17.01
N ARG A 152 13.67 13.98 16.98
CA ARG A 152 14.52 13.84 18.18
C ARG A 152 14.86 15.19 18.80
N THR A 153 15.15 16.19 17.98
CA THR A 153 15.45 17.55 18.45
C THR A 153 14.25 18.20 19.13
N ARG A 154 13.04 18.08 18.57
CA ARG A 154 11.81 18.57 19.20
C ARG A 154 11.54 17.90 20.54
N VAL A 155 11.68 16.56 20.61
CA VAL A 155 11.53 15.79 21.86
C VAL A 155 12.50 16.30 22.93
N LYS A 156 13.78 16.46 22.57
CA LYS A 156 14.82 16.96 23.45
C LYS A 156 14.49 18.37 23.98
N LEU A 157 14.15 19.30 23.09
CA LEU A 157 13.79 20.67 23.47
C LEU A 157 12.56 20.74 24.37
N ALA A 158 11.55 19.90 24.14
CA ALA A 158 10.36 19.82 24.99
C ALA A 158 10.70 19.28 26.39
N HIS A 159 11.60 18.30 26.52
CA HIS A 159 12.10 17.85 27.81
C HIS A 159 12.87 18.96 28.55
N GLU A 160 13.76 19.67 27.85
CA GLU A 160 14.53 20.80 28.40
C GLU A 160 13.60 21.93 28.87
N TYR A 161 12.60 22.29 28.06
CA TYR A 161 11.56 23.25 28.43
C TYR A 161 10.81 22.82 29.70
N ASN A 162 10.32 21.57 29.75
CA ASN A 162 9.60 21.06 30.91
C ASN A 162 10.46 21.03 32.19
N ALA A 163 11.76 20.75 32.05
CA ALA A 163 12.70 20.81 33.17
C ALA A 163 12.90 22.25 33.66
N LEU A 164 13.03 23.22 32.75
CA LEU A 164 13.16 24.63 33.09
C LEU A 164 11.90 25.18 33.76
N VAL A 165 10.71 24.85 33.26
CA VAL A 165 9.43 25.25 33.86
C VAL A 165 9.31 24.69 35.29
N ARG A 166 9.67 23.42 35.50
CA ARG A 166 9.72 22.83 36.86
C ARG A 166 10.69 23.56 37.78
N ALA A 167 11.91 23.83 37.31
CA ALA A 167 12.91 24.53 38.11
C ALA A 167 12.45 25.94 38.47
N ALA A 168 11.86 26.66 37.50
CA ALA A 168 11.32 28.00 37.72
C ALA A 168 10.16 27.99 38.72
N HIS A 169 9.25 27.01 38.64
CA HIS A 169 8.16 26.83 39.60
C HIS A 169 8.67 26.60 41.03
N VAL A 170 9.73 25.82 41.21
CA VAL A 170 10.33 25.59 42.54
C VAL A 170 10.92 26.86 43.15
N ILE A 171 11.46 27.76 42.32
CA ILE A 171 12.10 29.00 42.81
C ILE A 171 11.08 30.12 43.01
N PHE A 172 10.12 30.27 42.10
CA PHE A 172 9.13 31.36 42.08
C PHE A 172 7.72 30.84 41.73
N PRO A 173 7.06 30.11 42.64
CA PRO A 173 5.78 29.44 42.34
C PRO A 173 4.65 30.43 42.06
N GLU A 174 4.71 31.65 42.61
CA GLU A 174 3.75 32.72 42.33
C GLU A 174 3.90 33.34 40.92
N ILE A 175 5.09 33.25 40.32
CA ILE A 175 5.36 33.77 38.96
C ILE A 175 5.19 32.66 37.91
N PHE A 176 5.66 31.46 38.25
CA PHE A 176 5.60 30.28 37.39
C PHE A 176 4.76 29.22 38.10
N PRO A 177 3.43 29.18 37.89
CA PRO A 177 2.60 28.10 38.43
C PRO A 177 3.02 26.73 37.88
N ASP A 178 2.58 25.65 38.51
CA ASP A 178 2.82 24.30 38.03
C ASP A 178 2.12 24.09 36.67
N GLY A 179 2.88 24.17 35.58
CA GLY A 179 2.40 24.21 34.20
C GLY A 179 2.43 25.62 33.56
N PRO A 180 2.42 25.74 32.22
CA PRO A 180 2.09 24.74 31.21
C PRO A 180 3.30 23.90 30.79
N TYR A 181 3.19 22.59 30.90
CA TYR A 181 4.18 21.68 30.32
C TYR A 181 3.95 21.54 28.82
N ALA A 182 5.04 21.46 28.06
CA ALA A 182 5.02 20.90 26.73
C ALA A 182 4.49 19.46 26.82
N ASP A 183 3.32 19.24 26.25
CA ASP A 183 2.72 17.91 26.14
C ASP A 183 3.51 17.12 25.08
N LEU A 184 4.43 16.28 25.55
CA LEU A 184 5.27 15.42 24.73
C LEU A 184 4.43 14.46 23.87
N GLU A 185 3.25 14.02 24.33
CA GLU A 185 2.30 13.23 23.55
C GLU A 185 1.60 14.05 22.46
N SER A 186 1.56 15.38 22.55
CA SER A 186 1.10 16.23 21.45
C SER A 186 2.23 16.63 20.50
N MET A 187 3.45 16.82 21.02
CA MET A 187 4.60 17.33 20.26
C MET A 187 5.35 16.25 19.47
N CYS A 188 5.36 15.01 19.97
CA CYS A 188 5.95 13.83 19.30
C CYS A 188 4.85 12.93 18.68
N GLY A 189 3.61 13.43 18.75
CA GLY A 189 2.48 12.65 19.22
C GLY A 189 1.90 11.63 18.28
N GLU A 190 1.64 12.06 17.06
CA GLU A 190 0.88 11.21 16.15
C GLU A 190 1.73 10.04 15.65
N LEU A 191 3.01 10.28 15.31
CA LEU A 191 3.92 9.23 14.86
C LEU A 191 4.24 8.25 15.99
N ALA A 192 4.59 8.75 17.17
CA ALA A 192 4.85 7.91 18.34
C ALA A 192 3.60 7.10 18.73
N TYR A 193 2.41 7.73 18.69
CA TYR A 193 1.14 7.04 18.94
C TYR A 193 0.84 5.98 17.89
N CYS A 194 1.08 6.25 16.61
CA CYS A 194 0.93 5.26 15.54
C CYS A 194 1.88 4.08 15.72
N GLN A 195 3.14 4.33 16.09
CA GLN A 195 4.12 3.29 16.40
C GLN A 195 3.72 2.48 17.65
N ALA A 196 3.21 3.14 18.69
CA ALA A 196 2.70 2.47 19.89
C ALA A 196 1.48 1.59 19.57
N CYS A 197 0.54 2.07 18.76
CA CYS A 197 -0.56 1.28 18.24
C CYS A 197 -0.05 0.09 17.43
N MET A 198 0.95 0.28 16.56
CA MET A 198 1.53 -0.79 15.75
C MET A 198 2.11 -1.92 16.61
N LYS A 199 2.80 -1.58 17.70
CA LYS A 199 3.37 -2.55 18.66
C LYS A 199 2.30 -3.38 19.39
N LYS A 200 1.06 -2.88 19.50
CA LYS A 200 -0.07 -3.61 20.10
C LYS A 200 -0.73 -4.60 19.13
N LEU A 201 -0.47 -4.49 17.83
CA LEU A 201 -1.12 -5.35 16.84
C LEU A 201 -0.42 -6.73 16.78
N PRO A 202 -1.17 -7.84 16.82
CA PRO A 202 -0.59 -9.18 16.69
C PRO A 202 0.04 -9.34 15.30
N PRO A 203 1.22 -9.97 15.15
CA PRO A 203 1.88 -10.12 13.85
C PRO A 203 0.93 -10.79 12.83
N PRO A 204 0.98 -10.40 11.54
CA PRO A 204 0.09 -10.98 10.55
C PRO A 204 0.36 -12.48 10.43
N THR A 205 -0.69 -13.29 10.44
CA THR A 205 -0.60 -14.74 10.27
C THR A 205 -0.40 -15.10 8.79
N LYS A 206 0.08 -16.32 8.49
CA LYS A 206 0.22 -16.79 7.10
C LYS A 206 -1.11 -16.82 6.33
N THR A 207 -2.22 -16.94 7.05
CA THR A 207 -3.59 -16.95 6.48
C THR A 207 -4.20 -15.57 6.34
N ASP A 208 -3.56 -14.53 6.89
CA ASP A 208 -4.11 -13.18 6.86
C ASP A 208 -4.07 -12.59 5.45
N VAL A 209 -5.24 -12.15 4.98
CA VAL A 209 -5.33 -11.37 3.75
C VAL A 209 -4.94 -9.94 4.07
N LEU A 210 -3.75 -9.53 3.64
CA LEU A 210 -3.36 -8.12 3.57
C LEU A 210 -3.87 -7.52 2.26
N HIS A 211 -4.28 -6.25 2.31
CA HIS A 211 -5.06 -5.61 1.26
C HIS A 211 -4.31 -5.56 -0.07
N GLY A 212 -4.80 -6.27 -1.09
CA GLY A 212 -4.37 -6.17 -2.50
C GLY A 212 -2.97 -6.69 -2.81
N TYR A 213 -2.03 -6.51 -1.89
CA TYR A 213 -0.65 -6.86 -2.06
C TYR A 213 -0.28 -8.08 -1.20
N LEU A 214 0.44 -9.01 -1.81
CA LEU A 214 1.04 -10.15 -1.16
C LEU A 214 2.25 -9.65 -0.37
N ASN A 215 2.26 -9.86 0.95
CA ASN A 215 3.48 -9.76 1.73
C ASN A 215 4.35 -10.95 1.33
N VAL A 216 5.35 -10.68 0.50
CA VAL A 216 6.16 -11.71 -0.15
C VAL A 216 6.76 -12.70 0.86
N PRO A 217 7.38 -12.27 1.97
CA PRO A 217 7.93 -13.20 2.96
C PRO A 217 6.92 -14.12 3.66
N SER A 218 5.65 -13.73 3.83
CA SER A 218 4.69 -14.55 4.59
C SER A 218 4.13 -15.74 3.83
N GLY A 219 4.40 -15.84 2.51
CA GLY A 219 3.82 -16.84 1.61
C GLY A 219 4.84 -17.77 0.93
N ILE A 220 6.11 -17.74 1.32
CA ILE A 220 7.17 -18.54 0.69
C ILE A 220 7.02 -20.02 1.07
N VAL A 221 6.87 -20.87 0.05
CA VAL A 221 6.88 -22.33 0.14
C VAL A 221 8.10 -22.82 -0.65
N ASP A 222 8.98 -23.56 0.01
CA ASP A 222 10.13 -24.19 -0.65
C ASP A 222 9.69 -25.43 -1.43
N LEU A 223 10.17 -25.54 -2.68
CA LEU A 223 9.89 -26.63 -3.59
C LEU A 223 11.24 -27.25 -4.05
N PRO A 224 11.93 -27.98 -3.16
CA PRO A 224 13.31 -28.42 -3.38
C PRO A 224 13.48 -29.37 -4.58
N HIS A 225 12.43 -30.14 -4.88
CA HIS A 225 12.36 -31.05 -6.02
C HIS A 225 12.46 -30.35 -7.39
N ILE A 226 12.19 -29.04 -7.42
CA ILE A 226 12.27 -28.20 -8.63
C ILE A 226 13.24 -27.04 -8.48
N LYS A 227 14.06 -27.06 -7.42
CA LYS A 227 14.99 -25.97 -7.09
C LYS A 227 14.30 -24.60 -7.15
N SER A 228 13.05 -24.50 -6.71
CA SER A 228 12.24 -23.29 -6.80
C SER A 228 11.61 -22.95 -5.47
N ILE A 229 11.18 -21.71 -5.31
CA ILE A 229 10.24 -21.29 -4.27
C ILE A 229 8.95 -20.78 -4.91
N ALA A 230 7.83 -20.97 -4.21
CA ALA A 230 6.54 -20.44 -4.61
C ALA A 230 6.05 -19.40 -3.59
N ILE A 231 5.52 -18.27 -4.06
CA ILE A 231 4.72 -17.40 -3.21
C ILE A 231 3.24 -17.66 -3.49
N VAL A 232 2.52 -18.13 -2.48
CA VAL A 232 1.09 -18.46 -2.60
C VAL A 232 0.24 -17.25 -2.25
N LYS A 233 -0.71 -16.89 -3.11
CA LYS A 233 -1.83 -16.01 -2.75
C LYS A 233 -3.15 -16.70 -2.97
N ALA A 234 -3.90 -16.86 -1.88
CA ALA A 234 -5.32 -17.14 -1.96
C ALA A 234 -6.06 -15.92 -2.51
N THR A 235 -6.63 -16.02 -3.71
CA THR A 235 -7.62 -15.05 -4.21
C THR A 235 -9.04 -15.56 -3.94
N GLN A 236 -10.07 -14.78 -4.29
CA GLN A 236 -11.44 -15.18 -4.04
C GLN A 236 -11.86 -16.44 -4.81
N ASN A 237 -11.23 -16.70 -5.97
CA ASN A 237 -11.65 -17.73 -6.92
C ASN A 237 -10.54 -18.75 -7.23
N GLU A 238 -9.28 -18.45 -6.90
CA GLU A 238 -8.13 -19.28 -7.26
C GLU A 238 -6.92 -19.02 -6.36
N ASN A 239 -6.09 -20.04 -6.14
CA ASN A 239 -4.76 -19.85 -5.58
C ASN A 239 -3.81 -19.46 -6.72
N LYS A 240 -3.22 -18.27 -6.65
CA LYS A 240 -2.16 -17.83 -7.57
C LYS A 240 -0.80 -18.11 -6.94
N PHE A 241 0.12 -18.64 -7.73
CA PHE A 241 1.48 -18.96 -7.30
C PHE A 241 2.47 -18.19 -8.15
N ILE A 242 3.40 -17.47 -7.53
CA ILE A 242 4.57 -16.93 -8.22
C ILE A 242 5.75 -17.86 -7.97
N LEU A 243 6.34 -18.41 -9.03
CA LEU A 243 7.51 -19.28 -8.94
C LEU A 243 8.80 -18.47 -9.17
N PHE A 244 9.81 -18.73 -8.34
CA PHE A 244 11.18 -18.21 -8.48
C PHE A 244 12.17 -19.34 -8.32
N ASP A 245 13.40 -19.17 -8.79
CA ASP A 245 14.48 -20.10 -8.41
C ASP A 245 14.75 -20.03 -6.90
N SER A 246 15.07 -21.16 -6.32
CA SER A 246 15.47 -21.31 -4.91
C SER A 246 16.66 -20.41 -4.55
N ALA A 247 17.55 -20.16 -5.51
CA ALA A 247 18.66 -19.22 -5.38
C ALA A 247 18.22 -17.78 -5.07
N PHE A 248 16.94 -17.43 -5.30
CA PHE A 248 16.40 -16.10 -5.02
C PHE A 248 15.63 -16.01 -3.71
N VAL A 249 15.65 -17.04 -2.85
CA VAL A 249 14.85 -17.05 -1.61
C VAL A 249 15.09 -15.82 -0.72
N ASP A 250 16.35 -15.44 -0.51
CA ASP A 250 16.67 -14.27 0.31
C ASP A 250 16.25 -12.97 -0.38
N ALA A 251 16.43 -12.87 -1.69
CA ALA A 251 16.03 -11.70 -2.46
C ALA A 251 14.50 -11.52 -2.43
N VAL A 252 13.76 -12.62 -2.60
CA VAL A 252 12.30 -12.67 -2.56
C VAL A 252 11.78 -12.36 -1.16
N ALA A 253 12.31 -12.99 -0.11
CA ALA A 253 11.90 -12.75 1.29
C ALA A 253 12.01 -11.29 1.71
N ASN A 254 12.84 -10.53 1.02
CA ASN A 254 13.06 -9.12 1.30
C ASN A 254 12.39 -8.17 0.28
N LEU A 255 11.59 -8.67 -0.66
CA LEU A 255 10.76 -7.83 -1.51
C LEU A 255 9.65 -7.18 -0.69
N PRO A 256 9.33 -5.89 -0.92
CA PRO A 256 8.12 -5.31 -0.37
C PRO A 256 6.87 -5.92 -1.00
N THR A 257 5.72 -5.40 -0.61
CA THR A 257 4.38 -5.82 -1.05
C THR A 257 4.23 -5.83 -2.58
N CYS A 258 3.73 -6.94 -3.15
CA CYS A 258 3.48 -7.10 -4.59
C CYS A 258 1.97 -7.29 -4.88
N ASP A 259 1.41 -6.52 -5.82
CA ASP A 259 0.03 -6.69 -6.29
C ASP A 259 -0.02 -7.75 -7.39
N VAL A 260 -0.87 -8.76 -7.17
CA VAL A 260 -1.08 -9.91 -8.07
C VAL A 260 -2.55 -10.06 -8.47
N SER A 261 -3.35 -9.00 -8.29
CA SER A 261 -4.74 -8.96 -8.72
C SER A 261 -4.86 -8.97 -10.26
N GLY A 262 -3.85 -8.46 -10.96
CA GLY A 262 -3.81 -8.38 -12.41
C GLY A 262 -3.40 -9.68 -13.12
N THR A 263 -3.04 -9.54 -14.39
CA THR A 263 -2.51 -10.64 -15.22
C THR A 263 -1.08 -10.99 -14.84
N SER A 264 -0.25 -9.99 -14.53
CA SER A 264 1.14 -10.13 -14.09
C SER A 264 1.35 -9.61 -12.66
N PRO A 265 2.30 -10.17 -11.90
CA PRO A 265 2.74 -9.59 -10.64
C PRO A 265 3.38 -8.21 -10.85
N ILE A 266 2.88 -7.21 -10.14
CA ILE A 266 3.34 -5.82 -10.21
C ILE A 266 3.73 -5.29 -8.82
N MET A 267 4.68 -4.36 -8.80
CA MET A 267 5.08 -3.60 -7.63
C MET A 267 4.86 -2.12 -7.92
N VAL A 268 4.45 -1.34 -6.92
CA VAL A 268 4.40 0.12 -7.06
C VAL A 268 5.79 0.66 -6.73
N ALA A 269 6.29 1.58 -7.56
CA ALA A 269 7.52 2.29 -7.29
C ALA A 269 7.39 3.09 -5.99
N THR A 270 8.10 2.65 -4.95
CA THR A 270 8.22 3.34 -3.66
C THR A 270 9.66 3.76 -3.43
N ARG A 271 9.88 4.69 -2.49
CA ARG A 271 11.23 5.10 -2.08
C ARG A 271 12.07 3.91 -1.61
N ALA A 272 11.50 3.01 -0.81
CA ALA A 272 12.15 1.78 -0.36
C ALA A 272 12.53 0.85 -1.53
N LEU A 273 11.66 0.72 -2.54
CA LEU A 273 11.97 -0.08 -3.73
C LEU A 273 13.10 0.55 -4.56
N ARG A 274 13.14 1.88 -4.64
CA ARG A 274 14.19 2.64 -5.32
C ARG A 274 15.53 2.58 -4.61
N GLU A 275 15.56 2.69 -3.29
CA GLU A 275 16.78 2.54 -2.49
C GLU A 275 17.40 1.15 -2.69
N ARG A 276 16.55 0.13 -2.82
CA ARG A 276 16.99 -1.25 -3.03
C ARG A 276 17.37 -1.56 -4.48
N TYR A 277 16.67 -1.00 -5.45
CA TYR A 277 16.84 -1.29 -6.88
C TYR A 277 17.00 0.00 -7.72
N PRO A 278 18.04 0.82 -7.46
CA PRO A 278 18.20 2.14 -8.09
C PRO A 278 18.42 2.08 -9.61
N GLY A 279 18.89 0.94 -10.15
CA GLY A 279 19.02 0.74 -11.59
C GLY A 279 17.70 0.48 -12.32
N ILE A 280 16.64 0.13 -11.58
CA ILE A 280 15.32 -0.21 -12.13
C ILE A 280 14.30 0.89 -11.84
N VAL A 281 14.35 1.47 -10.64
CA VAL A 281 13.36 2.44 -10.18
C VAL A 281 14.03 3.81 -9.99
N SER A 282 13.58 4.79 -10.76
CA SER A 282 14.05 6.18 -10.65
C SER A 282 13.18 7.01 -9.69
N GLU A 283 13.68 8.18 -9.26
CA GLU A 283 12.87 9.15 -8.49
C GLU A 283 11.60 9.58 -9.24
N ALA A 284 11.69 9.73 -10.56
CA ALA A 284 10.54 10.04 -11.40
C ALA A 284 9.49 8.91 -11.37
N ASP A 285 9.93 7.65 -11.33
CA ASP A 285 9.03 6.50 -11.21
C ASP A 285 8.32 6.48 -9.84
N VAL A 286 9.03 6.83 -8.76
CA VAL A 286 8.47 6.95 -7.40
C VAL A 286 7.45 8.08 -7.34
N ALA A 287 7.78 9.27 -7.85
CA ALA A 287 6.88 10.40 -7.89
C ALA A 287 5.61 10.10 -8.70
N ALA A 288 5.74 9.37 -9.81
CA ALA A 288 4.64 8.95 -10.66
C ALA A 288 3.87 7.72 -10.15
N LYS A 289 4.29 7.10 -9.03
CA LYS A 289 3.75 5.83 -8.51
C LYS A 289 3.67 4.75 -9.59
N LYS A 290 4.70 4.66 -10.42
CA LYS A 290 4.73 3.77 -11.58
C LYS A 290 4.62 2.31 -11.16
N LYS A 291 3.90 1.51 -11.95
CA LYS A 291 3.83 0.06 -11.79
C LYS A 291 5.04 -0.59 -12.46
N ILE A 292 5.82 -1.33 -11.69
CA ILE A 292 7.00 -2.09 -12.12
C ILE A 292 6.61 -3.56 -12.19
N LEU A 293 6.91 -4.25 -13.28
CA LEU A 293 6.63 -5.68 -13.39
C LEU A 293 7.68 -6.47 -12.61
N LEU A 294 7.26 -7.46 -11.83
CA LEU A 294 8.18 -8.23 -10.99
C LEU A 294 9.25 -8.96 -11.80
N LYS A 295 8.91 -9.42 -13.01
CA LYS A 295 9.86 -10.02 -13.95
C LYS A 295 10.99 -9.08 -14.38
N ASP A 296 10.77 -7.77 -14.39
CA ASP A 296 11.82 -6.79 -14.74
C ASP A 296 12.86 -6.69 -13.61
N ILE A 297 12.41 -6.83 -12.36
CA ILE A 297 13.28 -6.91 -11.16
C ILE A 297 14.08 -8.20 -11.17
N VAL A 298 13.43 -9.34 -11.42
CA VAL A 298 14.13 -10.62 -11.52
C VAL A 298 15.18 -10.55 -12.62
N TRP A 299 14.81 -10.09 -13.82
CA TRP A 299 15.73 -10.01 -14.95
C TRP A 299 16.93 -9.11 -14.67
N SER A 300 16.70 -7.87 -14.25
CA SER A 300 17.79 -6.89 -14.18
C SER A 300 18.59 -6.98 -12.88
N SER A 301 17.91 -7.25 -11.75
CA SER A 301 18.56 -7.31 -10.44
C SER A 301 18.95 -8.72 -10.03
N PHE A 302 18.07 -9.71 -10.15
CA PHE A 302 18.37 -11.05 -9.62
C PHE A 302 19.28 -11.84 -10.57
N LEU A 303 19.10 -11.68 -11.88
CA LEU A 303 19.95 -12.31 -12.90
C LEU A 303 21.15 -11.45 -13.33
N GLY A 304 21.20 -10.19 -12.92
CA GLY A 304 22.26 -9.25 -13.30
C GLY A 304 22.29 -8.93 -14.80
N HIS A 305 21.18 -9.13 -15.52
CA HIS A 305 21.12 -8.75 -16.92
C HIS A 305 21.02 -7.23 -17.09
N PRO A 306 21.52 -6.68 -18.21
CA PRO A 306 21.35 -5.27 -18.50
C PRO A 306 19.86 -4.93 -18.59
N ARG A 307 19.53 -3.68 -18.24
CA ARG A 307 18.18 -3.14 -18.41
C ARG A 307 17.73 -3.37 -19.85
N LYS A 308 16.53 -3.93 -20.01
CA LYS A 308 15.99 -4.23 -21.34
C LYS A 308 15.91 -2.94 -22.19
N PRO A 309 16.20 -3.02 -23.49
CA PRO A 309 15.86 -1.97 -24.43
C PRO A 309 14.36 -1.62 -24.39
N ASP A 310 14.01 -0.39 -24.75
CA ASP A 310 12.61 0.07 -24.76
C ASP A 310 11.76 -0.70 -25.80
N ASP A 311 12.39 -1.17 -26.87
CA ASP A 311 11.84 -2.00 -27.91
C ASP A 311 11.94 -3.51 -27.60
N ALA A 312 12.19 -3.89 -26.36
CA ALA A 312 12.25 -5.29 -25.94
C ALA A 312 11.31 -5.60 -24.77
N THR A 313 10.85 -6.85 -24.69
CA THR A 313 9.94 -7.33 -23.64
C THR A 313 10.44 -8.65 -23.07
N ILE A 314 10.44 -8.74 -21.74
CA ILE A 314 10.71 -10.00 -21.03
C ILE A 314 9.42 -10.82 -21.02
N VAL A 315 9.48 -12.06 -21.49
CA VAL A 315 8.36 -13.00 -21.47
C VAL A 315 8.76 -14.33 -20.82
N PRO A 316 7.87 -14.94 -20.01
CA PRO A 316 7.99 -16.33 -19.63
C PRO A 316 7.88 -17.23 -20.87
N LEU A 317 8.80 -18.18 -21.04
CA LEU A 317 8.88 -19.09 -22.18
C LEU A 317 7.68 -20.04 -22.22
N ASN A 318 7.14 -20.43 -21.06
CA ASN A 318 5.88 -21.17 -20.94
C ASN A 318 4.63 -20.27 -20.95
N TYR A 319 4.77 -18.96 -21.14
CA TYR A 319 3.71 -17.95 -21.05
C TYR A 319 2.96 -17.90 -19.71
N GLN A 320 3.44 -18.60 -18.68
CA GLN A 320 2.92 -18.49 -17.34
C GLN A 320 3.45 -17.19 -16.74
N GLN A 321 2.61 -16.16 -16.67
CA GLN A 321 3.00 -14.82 -16.21
C GLN A 321 3.56 -14.78 -14.78
N TYR A 322 3.35 -15.85 -14.03
CA TYR A 322 3.80 -16.02 -12.66
C TYR A 322 5.01 -16.95 -12.50
N ASP A 323 5.51 -17.56 -13.59
CA ASP A 323 6.74 -18.37 -13.54
C ASP A 323 7.95 -17.49 -13.87
N LEU A 324 8.56 -16.95 -12.82
CA LEU A 324 9.67 -16.00 -12.87
C LEU A 324 11.03 -16.67 -12.68
N ARG A 325 11.14 -17.98 -12.90
CA ARG A 325 12.43 -18.69 -12.88
C ARG A 325 13.33 -18.20 -14.01
N ALA A 326 14.62 -18.10 -13.74
CA ALA A 326 15.68 -17.60 -14.61
C ALA A 326 15.63 -18.24 -15.99
N GLU A 327 15.57 -19.58 -16.00
CA GLU A 327 15.51 -20.35 -17.23
C GLU A 327 14.25 -20.06 -18.07
N ASN A 328 13.17 -19.63 -17.42
CA ASN A 328 11.90 -19.40 -18.05
C ASN A 328 11.77 -17.96 -18.58
N LEU A 329 12.61 -17.01 -18.18
CA LEU A 329 12.54 -15.64 -18.69
C LEU A 329 13.36 -15.47 -19.98
N LEU A 330 12.75 -14.86 -21.00
CA LEU A 330 13.40 -14.53 -22.27
C LEU A 330 13.20 -13.07 -22.61
N LEU A 331 14.27 -12.41 -23.07
CA LEU A 331 14.20 -11.09 -23.67
C LEU A 331 13.92 -11.21 -25.16
N LEU A 332 12.87 -10.55 -25.63
CA LEU A 332 12.47 -10.58 -27.03
C LEU A 332 12.35 -9.17 -27.60
N PRO A 333 12.63 -8.97 -28.90
CA PRO A 333 12.30 -7.73 -29.58
C PRO A 333 10.77 -7.58 -29.67
N GLY A 334 10.28 -6.38 -29.43
CA GLY A 334 8.86 -6.00 -29.41
C GLY A 334 8.42 -5.30 -28.12
N THR A 335 7.36 -4.50 -28.23
CA THR A 335 6.76 -3.82 -27.08
C THR A 335 5.84 -4.75 -26.28
N SER A 336 5.59 -4.45 -25.00
CA SER A 336 4.76 -5.31 -24.13
C SER A 336 3.33 -5.53 -24.67
N LYS A 337 2.82 -4.58 -25.47
CA LYS A 337 1.51 -4.65 -26.11
C LYS A 337 1.42 -5.76 -27.17
N GLU A 338 2.54 -6.16 -27.77
CA GLU A 338 2.63 -7.21 -28.79
C GLU A 338 2.70 -8.61 -28.19
N HIS A 339 2.93 -8.71 -26.87
CA HIS A 339 3.11 -9.97 -26.16
C HIS A 339 2.06 -10.09 -25.05
N LYS A 340 0.79 -10.05 -25.44
CA LYS A 340 -0.28 -10.53 -24.57
C LYS A 340 -0.15 -12.04 -24.44
N SER A 341 -0.15 -12.54 -23.19
CA SER A 341 -0.49 -13.95 -22.98
C SER A 341 -1.85 -14.17 -23.63
N PRO A 342 -2.06 -15.25 -24.38
CA PRO A 342 -3.43 -15.65 -24.69
C PRO A 342 -4.20 -15.70 -23.37
N GLU A 343 -5.31 -14.96 -23.32
CA GLU A 343 -6.13 -14.89 -22.11
C GLU A 343 -6.72 -16.28 -21.86
N GLY A 344 -6.37 -16.85 -20.71
CA GLY A 344 -6.70 -18.22 -20.34
C GLY A 344 -5.75 -19.23 -20.97
N ILE A 345 -5.12 -20.06 -20.15
CA ILE A 345 -4.79 -21.42 -20.60
C ILE A 345 -6.15 -22.02 -20.98
N PRO A 346 -6.41 -22.40 -22.23
CA PRO A 346 -7.67 -23.06 -22.55
C PRO A 346 -7.77 -24.28 -21.66
N VAL A 347 -8.87 -24.39 -20.90
CA VAL A 347 -9.19 -25.64 -20.19
C VAL A 347 -9.16 -26.72 -21.26
N ILE A 348 -8.20 -27.64 -21.16
CA ILE A 348 -8.09 -28.76 -22.10
C ILE A 348 -9.41 -29.52 -21.93
N PRO A 349 -10.28 -29.59 -22.95
CA PRO A 349 -11.53 -30.31 -22.83
C PRO A 349 -11.26 -31.75 -22.38
N GLU A 350 -12.02 -32.27 -21.42
CA GLU A 350 -11.83 -33.59 -20.81
C GLU A 350 -11.81 -34.76 -21.83
N GLY A 351 -12.22 -34.53 -23.08
CA GLY A 351 -12.18 -35.51 -24.18
C GLY A 351 -10.99 -35.41 -25.13
N LEU A 352 -10.06 -34.47 -24.94
CA LEU A 352 -8.85 -34.41 -25.75
C LEU A 352 -7.84 -35.43 -25.23
N GLY A 353 -7.75 -36.58 -25.90
CA GLY A 353 -6.75 -37.64 -25.66
C GLY A 353 -5.31 -37.23 -25.93
N ILE A 354 -4.96 -35.96 -25.72
CA ILE A 354 -3.57 -35.54 -25.60
C ILE A 354 -3.08 -36.15 -24.28
N SER A 355 -2.17 -37.12 -24.36
CA SER A 355 -1.56 -37.76 -23.19
C SER A 355 -0.71 -36.82 -22.33
N MET A 356 -0.68 -35.52 -22.65
CA MET A 356 -0.01 -34.49 -21.87
C MET A 356 -1.05 -33.69 -21.11
N ARG A 357 -0.99 -33.75 -19.77
CA ARG A 357 -1.81 -32.89 -18.91
C ARG A 357 -1.43 -31.41 -19.05
N PHE A 358 -0.25 -31.10 -19.59
CA PHE A 358 0.27 -29.73 -19.72
C PHE A 358 0.96 -29.48 -21.07
N TRP A 359 0.96 -28.23 -21.54
CA TRP A 359 1.68 -27.86 -22.76
C TRP A 359 3.19 -27.91 -22.58
N PRO A 360 3.96 -28.38 -23.58
CA PRO A 360 5.41 -28.33 -23.51
C PRO A 360 5.97 -26.90 -23.42
N ARG A 361 7.16 -26.76 -22.83
CA ARG A 361 7.89 -25.49 -22.75
C ARG A 361 8.02 -24.84 -24.14
N GLY A 362 7.64 -23.57 -24.25
CA GLY A 362 7.64 -22.83 -25.53
C GLY A 362 6.37 -22.98 -26.36
N VAL A 363 5.38 -23.78 -25.92
CA VAL A 363 4.08 -23.92 -26.59
C VAL A 363 3.02 -23.12 -25.86
N SER A 364 2.24 -22.32 -26.58
CA SER A 364 0.99 -21.75 -26.06
C SER A 364 -0.17 -22.03 -26.98
N LEU A 365 -1.34 -22.31 -26.40
CA LEU A 365 -2.59 -22.46 -27.13
C LEU A 365 -3.40 -21.18 -26.93
N ALA A 366 -3.84 -20.56 -28.03
CA ALA A 366 -4.75 -19.42 -27.99
C ALA A 366 -6.05 -19.78 -28.70
N THR A 367 -7.17 -19.24 -28.20
CA THR A 367 -8.40 -19.17 -28.99
C THR A 367 -8.25 -18.07 -30.04
N ALA A 368 -8.69 -18.31 -31.26
CA ALA A 368 -8.77 -17.33 -32.34
C ALA A 368 -9.93 -16.35 -32.06
N ALA A 369 -9.91 -15.69 -30.91
CA ALA A 369 -10.90 -14.70 -30.54
C ALA A 369 -10.61 -13.42 -31.35
N GLY A 370 -11.45 -13.14 -32.37
CA GLY A 370 -11.51 -11.83 -33.02
C GLY A 370 -11.07 -11.75 -34.48
N THR A 371 -10.58 -12.82 -35.10
CA THR A 371 -10.37 -12.84 -36.55
C THR A 371 -11.59 -13.44 -37.25
N THR A 372 -12.25 -12.64 -38.09
CA THR A 372 -13.41 -13.01 -38.93
C THR A 372 -13.19 -14.19 -39.88
N GLN A 373 -12.00 -14.80 -39.89
CA GLN A 373 -11.66 -15.93 -40.73
C GLN A 373 -11.61 -17.24 -39.93
N SER A 374 -12.52 -18.15 -40.32
CA SER A 374 -12.58 -19.58 -40.00
C SER A 374 -13.31 -19.99 -38.72
N LYS A 375 -14.62 -20.28 -38.86
CA LYS A 375 -15.40 -21.11 -37.93
C LYS A 375 -14.86 -22.55 -37.75
N LYS A 376 -13.83 -22.96 -38.50
CA LYS A 376 -13.35 -24.36 -38.56
C LYS A 376 -12.13 -24.65 -37.67
N SER A 377 -11.39 -23.62 -37.24
CA SER A 377 -10.19 -23.78 -36.42
C SER A 377 -10.20 -22.76 -35.29
N PRO A 378 -10.92 -23.04 -34.20
CA PRO A 378 -11.06 -22.09 -33.10
C PRO A 378 -9.73 -21.82 -32.39
N TRP A 379 -8.68 -22.63 -32.60
CA TRP A 379 -7.45 -22.57 -31.82
C TRP A 379 -6.20 -22.40 -32.68
N VAL A 380 -5.19 -21.76 -32.10
CA VAL A 380 -3.85 -21.59 -32.69
C VAL A 380 -2.80 -22.01 -31.66
N LEU A 381 -1.97 -22.98 -32.03
CA LEU A 381 -0.77 -23.37 -31.29
C LEU A 381 0.39 -22.48 -31.71
N PHE A 382 0.90 -21.68 -30.80
CA PHE A 382 2.14 -20.93 -30.98
C PHE A 382 3.30 -21.74 -30.45
N VAL A 383 4.35 -21.89 -31.26
CA VAL A 383 5.59 -22.56 -30.88
C VAL A 383 6.70 -21.52 -30.91
N ARG A 384 7.39 -21.38 -29.78
CA ARG A 384 8.59 -20.56 -29.65
C ARG A 384 9.78 -21.43 -29.30
N VAL A 385 10.82 -21.21 -30.08
CA VAL A 385 12.12 -21.85 -29.99
C VAL A 385 13.14 -20.75 -29.77
N ARG A 386 14.09 -20.95 -28.85
CA ARG A 386 15.14 -19.96 -28.58
C ARG A 386 15.93 -19.70 -29.86
N GLY A 387 15.97 -18.44 -30.30
CA GLY A 387 16.68 -18.03 -31.52
C GLY A 387 15.94 -18.26 -32.84
N ALA A 388 14.70 -18.76 -32.84
CA ALA A 388 13.91 -18.92 -34.06
C ALA A 388 12.67 -18.01 -34.12
N LYS A 389 12.16 -17.79 -35.35
CA LYS A 389 10.89 -17.09 -35.56
C LYS A 389 9.74 -17.88 -34.94
N ARG A 390 8.74 -17.17 -34.42
CA ARG A 390 7.51 -17.76 -33.87
C ARG A 390 6.79 -18.53 -34.97
N SER A 391 6.57 -19.82 -34.77
CA SER A 391 5.70 -20.64 -35.61
C SER A 391 4.29 -20.67 -35.04
N SER A 392 3.28 -20.73 -35.90
CA SER A 392 1.87 -20.84 -35.48
C SER A 392 1.15 -21.90 -36.28
N PHE A 393 0.38 -22.75 -35.60
CA PHE A 393 -0.37 -23.84 -36.20
C PHE A 393 -1.84 -23.75 -35.82
N SER A 394 -2.70 -23.48 -36.79
CA SER A 394 -4.14 -23.52 -36.58
C SER A 394 -4.61 -24.96 -36.36
N CYS A 395 -5.49 -25.15 -35.38
CA CYS A 395 -6.06 -26.45 -35.05
C CYS A 395 -7.51 -26.31 -34.56
N SER A 396 -8.21 -27.43 -34.57
CA SER A 396 -9.50 -27.66 -33.91
C SER A 396 -9.30 -28.52 -32.67
N ALA A 397 -10.33 -28.61 -31.83
CA ALA A 397 -10.36 -29.54 -30.71
C ALA A 397 -10.02 -30.99 -31.14
N THR A 398 -10.44 -31.40 -32.35
CA THR A 398 -10.18 -32.76 -32.88
C THR A 398 -8.80 -32.95 -33.51
N THR A 399 -8.10 -31.88 -33.90
CA THR A 399 -6.84 -31.96 -34.65
C THR A 399 -5.62 -31.49 -33.86
N VAL A 400 -5.82 -30.88 -32.69
CA VAL A 400 -4.72 -30.29 -31.92
C VAL A 400 -3.71 -31.35 -31.45
N ASP A 401 -4.13 -32.59 -31.14
CA ASP A 401 -3.21 -33.66 -30.75
C ASP A 401 -2.29 -34.04 -31.92
N THR A 402 -2.87 -34.23 -33.10
CA THR A 402 -2.13 -34.48 -34.35
C THR A 402 -1.18 -33.32 -34.66
N VAL A 403 -1.65 -32.07 -34.60
CA VAL A 403 -0.83 -30.88 -34.85
C VAL A 403 0.31 -30.78 -33.83
N LEU A 404 0.04 -31.06 -32.55
CA LEU A 404 1.06 -31.06 -31.51
C LEU A 404 2.13 -32.13 -31.81
N LYS A 405 1.73 -33.38 -32.02
CA LYS A 405 2.64 -34.51 -32.23
C LYS A 405 3.45 -34.39 -33.51
N GLU A 406 2.80 -34.05 -34.62
CA GLU A 406 3.42 -34.10 -35.94
C GLU A 406 4.14 -32.80 -36.33
N LYS A 407 3.73 -31.65 -35.78
CA LYS A 407 4.28 -30.34 -36.19
C LYS A 407 5.02 -29.64 -35.07
N VAL A 408 4.47 -29.63 -33.86
CA VAL A 408 5.03 -28.84 -32.76
C VAL A 408 6.19 -29.55 -32.06
N LEU A 409 6.03 -30.81 -31.65
CA LEU A 409 7.08 -31.55 -30.93
C LEU A 409 8.38 -31.69 -31.74
N PRO A 410 8.35 -31.96 -33.06
CA PRO A 410 9.58 -32.01 -33.84
C PRO A 410 10.34 -30.68 -33.84
N LEU A 411 9.63 -29.55 -33.95
CA LEU A 411 10.26 -28.23 -33.88
C LEU A 411 10.92 -27.96 -32.53
N LEU A 412 10.29 -28.39 -31.44
CA LEU A 412 10.85 -28.22 -30.10
C LEU A 412 12.07 -29.13 -29.85
N ARG A 413 12.05 -30.35 -30.37
CA ARG A 413 13.21 -31.25 -30.33
C ARG A 413 14.38 -30.75 -31.17
N MET A 414 14.10 -30.19 -32.35
CA MET A 414 15.12 -29.55 -33.18
C MET A 414 15.72 -28.31 -32.53
N ALA A 415 14.92 -27.62 -31.73
CA ALA A 415 15.29 -26.39 -31.04
C ALA A 415 16.17 -26.59 -29.80
N ALA A 416 15.98 -27.72 -29.12
CA ALA A 416 16.62 -28.02 -27.87
C ALA A 416 16.82 -29.54 -27.79
N GLU A 417 18.08 -29.96 -27.85
CA GLU A 417 18.49 -31.38 -27.82
C GLU A 417 18.03 -32.07 -26.52
N ASP A 418 17.90 -31.32 -25.43
CA ASP A 418 17.42 -31.78 -24.12
C ASP A 418 15.90 -31.62 -23.92
N PHE A 419 15.15 -31.23 -24.96
CA PHE A 419 13.73 -30.91 -24.85
C PHE A 419 12.91 -32.03 -24.21
N ASP A 420 13.08 -33.28 -24.64
CA ASP A 420 12.31 -34.40 -24.11
C ASP A 420 12.57 -34.60 -22.61
N THR A 421 13.84 -34.47 -22.17
CA THR A 421 14.23 -34.57 -20.76
C THR A 421 13.66 -33.43 -19.91
N VAL A 422 13.77 -32.19 -20.41
CA VAL A 422 13.26 -30.98 -19.74
C VAL A 422 11.74 -31.01 -19.67
N ASN A 423 11.07 -31.39 -20.76
CA ASN A 423 9.62 -31.50 -20.81
C ASN A 423 9.11 -32.61 -19.90
N ALA A 424 9.74 -33.80 -19.89
CA ALA A 424 9.38 -34.88 -18.98
C ALA A 424 9.49 -34.44 -17.51
N THR A 425 10.55 -33.72 -17.17
CA THR A 425 10.70 -33.11 -15.85
C THR A 425 9.53 -32.16 -15.59
N TYR A 426 9.30 -31.18 -16.44
CA TYR A 426 8.21 -30.20 -16.30
C TYR A 426 6.82 -30.85 -16.12
N GLN A 427 6.48 -31.88 -16.90
CA GLN A 427 5.21 -32.60 -16.78
C GLN A 427 5.08 -33.31 -15.43
N ARG A 428 6.16 -33.90 -14.90
CA ARG A 428 6.17 -34.50 -13.56
C ARG A 428 5.89 -33.46 -12.48
N LEU A 429 6.53 -32.30 -12.56
CA LEU A 429 6.39 -31.23 -11.57
C LEU A 429 4.97 -30.67 -11.52
N LEU A 430 4.35 -30.52 -12.68
CA LEU A 430 2.97 -30.05 -12.77
C LEU A 430 1.95 -31.10 -12.31
N ALA A 431 2.24 -32.40 -12.50
CA ALA A 431 1.40 -33.47 -11.96
C ALA A 431 1.49 -33.54 -10.42
N GLU A 432 2.70 -33.40 -9.86
CA GLU A 432 2.92 -33.28 -8.41
C GLU A 432 2.19 -32.06 -7.85
N TYR A 433 2.27 -30.90 -8.52
CA TYR A 433 1.55 -29.69 -8.15
C TYR A 433 0.04 -29.92 -8.00
N GLN A 434 -0.60 -30.53 -9.01
CA GLN A 434 -2.04 -30.80 -8.95
C GLN A 434 -2.40 -31.68 -7.75
N SER A 435 -1.59 -32.70 -7.45
CA SER A 435 -1.83 -33.63 -6.33
C SER A 435 -1.75 -32.98 -4.94
N VAL A 436 -1.03 -31.87 -4.81
CA VAL A 436 -0.92 -31.11 -3.55
C VAL A 436 -2.07 -30.11 -3.41
N THR A 437 -2.63 -29.65 -4.54
CA THR A 437 -3.69 -28.62 -4.58
C THR A 437 -5.11 -29.18 -4.66
N SER A 438 -5.25 -30.48 -4.95
CA SER A 438 -6.52 -31.22 -4.88
C SER A 438 -6.61 -31.97 -3.58
#